data_AF-A0AAD8TZ37-F1
#
_entry.id   AF-A0AAD8TZ37-F1
#
_cell.length_a   1.000
_cell.length_b   1.000
_cell.length_c   1.000
_cell.angle_alpha   90.00
_cell.angle_beta   90.00
_cell.angle_gamma   90.00
#
_symmetry.space_group_name_H-M   'P 1'
#
loop_
_entity.id
_entity.type
_entity.pdbx_description
1 polymer ?
#
loop_
_entity_poly.entity_id
_entity_poly.type
_entity_poly.pdbx_seq_one_letter_code
_entity_poly.pdbx_strand_id
1 'polypeptide(L)'
;MSLDRTFSTAAALSRLLARCPALAADSRLLALASAPAAPAADDVAAALAEPLLHPRYTLPIIGCFLPLAPVLLERASALLRTAAPALLVDTAASQEEEEEAGEGNTRVVEFYLSRGRGLRLHELACLALSRALDLAPYLLRYVLNYFKFSPPPFQRLLCRGVPSTIPTKELHLLLDATLVSYRFLELEPRVFCEQWDWSCFLDLVDSTADYLLPDDPLYSVGLDFRWCSIQILMVVLKASDGGIASFGLGADAAFTCLLRFPSHSIFFVIVFSGC
;
A
#
# COMPACT_ATOMS: atom_id res chain seq x y z
N MET A 1 -8.44 11.98 33.68
CA MET A 1 -7.26 11.46 32.94
C MET A 1 -6.47 10.61 33.92
N SER A 2 -6.40 9.30 33.71
CA SER A 2 -5.63 8.39 34.57
C SER A 2 -4.14 8.46 34.20
N LEU A 3 -3.29 8.55 35.22
CA LEU A 3 -1.84 8.84 35.17
C LEU A 3 -0.96 7.59 35.08
N ASP A 4 -1.54 6.41 34.81
CA ASP A 4 -0.77 5.21 34.52
C ASP A 4 -0.46 5.18 33.02
N ARG A 5 0.75 5.62 32.63
CA ARG A 5 1.25 5.63 31.24
C ARG A 5 1.54 4.22 30.68
N THR A 6 0.82 3.20 31.13
CA THR A 6 0.95 1.84 30.62
C THR A 6 -0.03 1.63 29.48
N PHE A 7 0.46 1.06 28.38
CA PHE A 7 -0.37 0.72 27.24
C PHE A 7 -1.42 -0.34 27.65
N SER A 8 -2.71 -0.01 27.50
CA SER A 8 -3.82 -0.93 27.76
C SER A 8 -4.35 -1.53 26.46
N THR A 9 -4.18 -2.84 26.29
CA THR A 9 -4.71 -3.62 25.16
C THR A 9 -6.23 -3.53 25.08
N ALA A 10 -6.92 -3.63 26.23
CA ALA A 10 -8.38 -3.51 26.31
C ALA A 10 -8.85 -2.12 25.82
N ALA A 11 -8.26 -1.03 26.31
CA ALA A 11 -8.65 0.31 25.89
C ALA A 11 -8.30 0.59 24.42
N ALA A 12 -7.21 0.01 23.90
CA ALA A 12 -6.86 0.10 22.48
C ALA A 12 -7.86 -0.66 21.59
N LEU A 13 -8.28 -1.86 22.01
CA LEU A 13 -9.27 -2.67 21.29
C LEU A 13 -10.65 -2.01 21.26
N SER A 14 -11.11 -1.48 22.39
CA SER A 14 -12.38 -0.73 22.44
C SER A 14 -12.36 0.49 21.54
N ARG A 15 -11.25 1.24 21.50
CA ARG A 15 -11.08 2.37 20.56
C ARG A 15 -11.10 1.93 19.10
N LEU A 16 -10.46 0.80 18.77
CA LEU A 16 -10.46 0.26 17.42
C LEU A 16 -11.88 -0.11 16.99
N LEU A 17 -12.61 -0.87 17.80
CA LEU A 17 -13.98 -1.29 17.49
C LEU A 17 -14.96 -0.11 17.41
N ALA A 18 -14.77 0.93 18.22
CA ALA A 18 -15.57 2.15 18.11
C ALA A 18 -15.32 2.91 16.79
N ARG A 19 -14.08 2.88 16.27
CA ARG A 19 -13.72 3.51 14.98
C ARG A 19 -14.08 2.65 13.78
N CYS A 20 -14.05 1.33 13.94
CA CYS A 20 -14.24 0.35 12.88
C CYS A 20 -15.25 -0.71 13.36
N PRO A 21 -16.56 -0.37 13.44
CA PRO A 21 -17.57 -1.26 14.01
C PRO A 21 -17.72 -2.57 13.24
N ALA A 22 -17.43 -2.58 11.94
CA ALA A 22 -17.48 -3.79 11.12
C ALA A 22 -16.49 -4.88 11.56
N LEU A 23 -15.39 -4.52 12.25
CA LEU A 23 -14.46 -5.50 12.82
C LEU A 23 -15.10 -6.35 13.94
N ALA A 24 -16.20 -5.88 14.53
CA ALA A 24 -16.95 -6.65 15.53
C ALA A 24 -17.63 -7.91 14.93
N ALA A 25 -17.72 -8.02 13.61
CA ALA A 25 -18.17 -9.25 12.95
C ALA A 25 -17.20 -10.42 13.14
N ASP A 26 -15.91 -10.16 13.41
CA ASP A 26 -14.95 -11.21 13.75
C ASP A 26 -15.16 -11.68 15.19
N SER A 27 -15.61 -12.92 15.33
CA SER A 27 -15.90 -13.54 16.62
C SER A 27 -14.69 -13.58 17.56
N ARG A 28 -13.45 -13.64 17.04
CA ARG A 28 -12.23 -13.60 17.86
C ARG A 28 -12.02 -12.21 18.45
N LEU A 29 -12.19 -11.16 17.65
CA LEU A 29 -12.05 -9.77 18.13
C LEU A 29 -13.16 -9.43 19.13
N LEU A 30 -14.38 -9.88 18.87
CA LEU A 30 -15.50 -9.70 19.78
C LEU A 30 -15.27 -10.44 21.11
N ALA A 31 -14.77 -11.68 21.07
CA ALA A 31 -14.42 -12.44 22.27
C ALA A 31 -13.32 -11.75 23.10
N LEU A 32 -12.26 -11.24 22.44
CA LEU A 32 -11.19 -10.50 23.12
C LEU A 32 -11.69 -9.19 23.74
N ALA A 33 -12.61 -8.50 23.08
CA ALA A 33 -13.20 -7.27 23.61
C ALA A 33 -14.18 -7.50 24.76
N SER A 34 -14.85 -8.67 24.79
CA SER A 34 -15.84 -9.02 25.82
C SER A 34 -15.23 -9.76 27.01
N ALA A 35 -13.93 -10.04 26.98
CA ALA A 35 -13.26 -10.79 28.03
C ALA A 35 -13.27 -10.01 29.37
N PRO A 36 -13.48 -10.69 30.51
CA PRO A 36 -13.52 -10.04 31.82
C PRO A 36 -12.15 -9.51 32.27
N ALA A 37 -11.07 -10.09 31.73
CA ALA A 37 -9.70 -9.63 31.94
C ALA A 37 -9.17 -8.94 30.68
N ALA A 38 -8.19 -8.04 30.84
CA ALA A 38 -7.54 -7.40 29.71
C ALA A 38 -6.89 -8.47 28.80
N PRO A 39 -7.15 -8.45 27.48
CA PRO A 39 -6.61 -9.46 26.58
C PRO A 39 -5.10 -9.34 26.49
N ALA A 40 -4.41 -10.48 26.38
CA ALA A 40 -2.96 -10.48 26.24
C ALA A 40 -2.55 -9.82 24.91
N ALA A 41 -1.42 -9.11 24.92
CA ALA A 41 -0.92 -8.42 23.73
C ALA A 41 -0.70 -9.37 22.54
N ASP A 42 -0.24 -10.59 22.81
CA ASP A 42 -0.02 -11.62 21.80
C ASP A 42 -1.32 -12.12 21.16
N ASP A 43 -2.39 -12.29 21.94
CA ASP A 43 -3.68 -12.74 21.43
C ASP A 43 -4.30 -11.66 20.54
N VAL A 44 -4.20 -10.40 20.95
CA VAL A 44 -4.65 -9.26 20.15
C VAL A 44 -3.83 -9.13 18.87
N ALA A 45 -2.50 -9.28 18.95
CA ALA A 45 -1.63 -9.25 17.78
C ALA A 45 -1.93 -10.41 16.81
N ALA A 46 -2.24 -11.60 17.31
CA ALA A 46 -2.67 -12.74 16.51
C ALA A 46 -4.00 -12.46 15.78
N ALA A 47 -4.99 -11.89 16.49
CA ALA A 47 -6.30 -11.61 15.93
C ALA A 47 -6.29 -10.48 14.89
N LEU A 48 -5.36 -9.52 15.02
CA LEU A 48 -5.26 -8.34 14.14
C LEU A 48 -4.24 -8.47 13.01
N ALA A 49 -3.40 -9.52 13.00
CA ALA A 49 -2.36 -9.70 11.98
C ALA A 49 -2.92 -9.75 10.55
N GLU A 50 -4.04 -10.44 10.34
CA GLU A 50 -4.66 -10.55 9.02
C GLU A 50 -5.55 -9.33 8.69
N PRO A 51 -6.40 -8.82 9.60
CA PRO A 51 -7.11 -7.54 9.41
C PRO A 51 -6.20 -6.36 9.05
N LEU A 52 -4.95 -6.36 9.52
CA LEU A 52 -3.97 -5.31 9.21
C LEU A 52 -3.76 -5.12 7.71
N LEU A 53 -3.85 -6.19 6.93
CA LEU A 53 -3.66 -6.20 5.48
C LEU A 53 -4.86 -5.62 4.72
N HIS A 54 -5.98 -5.38 5.40
CA HIS A 54 -7.15 -4.79 4.80
C HIS A 54 -6.96 -3.27 4.63
N PRO A 55 -7.20 -2.69 3.43
CA PRO A 55 -6.98 -1.26 3.16
C PRO A 55 -7.72 -0.30 4.10
N ARG A 56 -8.85 -0.73 4.65
CA ARG A 56 -9.65 0.11 5.57
C ARG A 56 -9.18 0.04 7.02
N TYR A 57 -8.40 -0.97 7.39
CA TYR A 57 -8.09 -1.24 8.80
C TYR A 57 -6.62 -1.02 9.18
N THR A 58 -5.68 -0.92 8.23
CA THR A 58 -4.26 -0.67 8.54
C THR A 58 -4.06 0.57 9.43
N LEU A 59 -4.55 1.74 9.01
CA LEU A 59 -4.36 3.00 9.76
C LEU A 59 -5.07 2.97 11.13
N PRO A 60 -6.34 2.52 11.24
CA PRO A 60 -6.97 2.32 12.54
C PRO A 60 -6.21 1.37 13.46
N ILE A 61 -5.76 0.22 12.97
CA ILE A 61 -5.04 -0.80 13.74
C ILE A 61 -3.71 -0.23 14.24
N ILE A 62 -2.83 0.24 13.33
CA ILE A 62 -1.52 0.77 13.70
C ILE A 62 -1.67 1.99 14.64
N GLY A 63 -2.63 2.88 14.37
CA GLY A 63 -2.87 4.04 15.25
C GLY A 63 -3.35 3.67 16.66
N CYS A 64 -4.15 2.61 16.81
CA CYS A 64 -4.61 2.14 18.12
C CYS A 64 -3.56 1.30 18.86
N PHE A 65 -2.72 0.58 18.12
CA PHE A 65 -1.79 -0.44 18.62
C PHE A 65 -0.33 -0.13 18.29
N LEU A 66 0.05 1.15 18.21
CA LEU A 66 1.41 1.59 17.88
C LEU A 66 2.51 0.87 18.69
N PRO A 67 2.38 0.65 20.03
CA PRO A 67 3.36 -0.13 20.79
C PRO A 67 3.49 -1.61 20.39
N LEU A 68 2.46 -2.19 19.75
CA LEU A 68 2.46 -3.57 19.25
C LEU A 68 2.72 -3.65 17.74
N ALA A 69 2.90 -2.52 17.04
CA ALA A 69 3.08 -2.48 15.60
C ALA A 69 4.20 -3.40 15.08
N PRO A 70 5.38 -3.51 15.74
CA PRO A 70 6.40 -4.50 15.37
C PRO A 70 5.87 -5.94 15.28
N VAL A 71 5.21 -6.40 16.34
CA VAL A 71 4.69 -7.77 16.44
C VAL A 71 3.56 -8.02 15.43
N LEU A 72 2.72 -7.00 15.21
CA LEU A 72 1.66 -7.05 14.19
C LEU A 72 2.23 -7.24 12.78
N LEU A 73 3.24 -6.44 12.41
CA LEU A 73 3.89 -6.54 11.11
C LEU A 73 4.62 -7.86 10.94
N GLU A 74 5.29 -8.37 11.98
CA GLU A 74 5.95 -9.67 11.95
C GLU A 74 4.96 -10.82 11.75
N ARG A 75 3.84 -10.81 12.48
CA ARG A 75 2.80 -11.84 12.33
C ARG A 75 2.13 -11.77 10.97
N ALA A 76 1.81 -10.58 10.47
CA ALA A 76 1.27 -10.41 9.12
C ALA A 76 2.26 -10.91 8.05
N SER A 77 3.54 -10.55 8.19
CA SER A 77 4.61 -11.02 7.30
C SER A 77 4.79 -12.53 7.35
N ALA A 78 4.62 -13.16 8.52
CA ALA A 78 4.72 -14.61 8.67
C ALA A 78 3.57 -15.35 7.96
N LEU A 79 2.35 -14.81 8.02
CA LEU A 79 1.21 -15.33 7.25
C LEU A 79 1.51 -15.28 5.75
N LEU A 80 1.98 -14.14 5.26
CA LEU A 80 2.34 -13.94 3.84
C LEU A 80 3.51 -14.82 3.41
N ARG A 81 4.52 -15.00 4.26
CA ARG A 81 5.67 -15.87 3.97
C ARG A 81 5.27 -17.32 3.73
N THR A 82 4.27 -17.81 4.47
CA THR A 82 3.74 -19.17 4.31
C THR A 82 3.10 -19.36 2.92
N ALA A 83 2.60 -18.28 2.33
CA ALA A 83 2.01 -18.25 0.99
C ALA A 83 2.93 -17.64 -0.08
N ALA A 84 4.23 -17.46 0.19
CA ALA A 84 5.12 -16.66 -0.66
C ALA A 84 5.09 -17.01 -2.17
N PRO A 85 5.07 -18.29 -2.59
CA PRO A 85 5.00 -18.63 -4.01
C PRO A 85 3.72 -18.11 -4.70
N ALA A 86 2.61 -18.08 -3.96
CA ALA A 86 1.33 -17.61 -4.50
C ALA A 86 1.29 -16.09 -4.64
N LEU A 87 2.16 -15.33 -3.95
CA LEU A 87 2.17 -13.86 -3.99
C LEU A 87 2.79 -13.28 -5.26
N LEU A 88 3.43 -14.11 -6.09
CA LEU A 88 4.21 -13.66 -7.25
C LEU A 88 3.37 -13.51 -8.51
N VAL A 89 2.22 -14.18 -8.59
CA VAL A 89 1.42 -14.26 -9.80
C VAL A 89 -0.06 -14.47 -9.46
N ASP A 90 -0.93 -13.87 -10.28
CA ASP A 90 -2.36 -14.18 -10.25
C ASP A 90 -2.65 -15.42 -11.13
N THR A 91 -3.53 -16.30 -10.69
CA THR A 91 -3.92 -17.50 -11.48
C THR A 91 -4.84 -17.11 -12.64
N ALA A 92 -4.87 -17.87 -13.72
CA ALA A 92 -5.74 -17.58 -14.88
C ALA A 92 -7.24 -17.47 -14.50
N ALA A 93 -7.69 -18.17 -13.46
CA ALA A 93 -9.06 -18.13 -12.94
C ALA A 93 -9.42 -16.81 -12.24
N SER A 94 -8.44 -15.96 -11.89
CA SER A 94 -8.66 -14.65 -11.25
C SER A 94 -9.20 -13.57 -12.19
N GLN A 95 -9.22 -13.83 -13.49
CA GLN A 95 -9.63 -12.85 -14.51
C GLN A 95 -11.14 -12.62 -14.54
N GLU A 96 -11.94 -13.45 -13.85
CA GLU A 96 -13.40 -13.41 -13.88
C GLU A 96 -14.02 -12.80 -12.60
N GLU A 97 -13.28 -12.72 -11.49
CA GLU A 97 -13.77 -12.23 -10.20
C GLU A 97 -12.96 -11.05 -9.66
N GLU A 98 -13.54 -9.85 -9.78
CA GLU A 98 -12.94 -8.57 -9.36
C GLU A 98 -13.41 -8.11 -7.97
N GLU A 99 -13.98 -9.02 -7.17
CA GLU A 99 -14.46 -8.70 -5.83
C GLU A 99 -13.27 -8.40 -4.90
N GLU A 100 -13.24 -7.19 -4.32
CA GLU A 100 -12.33 -6.86 -3.23
C GLU A 100 -12.96 -7.28 -1.90
N ALA A 101 -12.11 -7.53 -0.89
CA ALA A 101 -12.58 -7.84 0.44
C ALA A 101 -13.52 -6.74 0.97
N GLY A 102 -14.78 -7.12 1.25
CA GLY A 102 -15.81 -6.22 1.76
C GLY A 102 -15.52 -5.75 3.20
N GLU A 103 -16.30 -4.75 3.63
CA GLU A 103 -16.23 -4.28 5.01
C GLU A 103 -16.58 -5.40 6.00
N GLY A 104 -15.72 -5.62 6.99
CA GLY A 104 -15.87 -6.69 7.98
C GLY A 104 -15.17 -7.99 7.60
N ASN A 105 -14.63 -8.11 6.38
CA ASN A 105 -13.85 -9.27 6.01
C ASN A 105 -12.45 -9.21 6.63
N THR A 106 -12.26 -9.94 7.73
CA THR A 106 -10.99 -10.01 8.46
C THR A 106 -10.05 -11.09 7.95
N ARG A 107 -10.52 -12.02 7.12
CA ARG A 107 -9.75 -13.14 6.56
C ARG A 107 -9.18 -12.80 5.18
N VAL A 108 -8.40 -11.73 5.14
CA VAL A 108 -7.87 -11.11 3.92
C VAL A 108 -7.01 -12.10 3.12
N VAL A 109 -6.12 -12.85 3.79
CA VAL A 109 -5.20 -13.79 3.13
C VAL A 109 -6.01 -14.94 2.52
N GLU A 110 -6.92 -15.54 3.29
CA GLU A 110 -7.80 -16.61 2.79
C GLU A 110 -8.65 -16.14 1.60
N PHE A 111 -9.22 -14.92 1.68
CA PHE A 111 -10.08 -14.34 0.65
C PHE A 111 -9.38 -14.21 -0.70
N TYR A 112 -8.17 -13.65 -0.74
CA TYR A 112 -7.45 -13.43 -2.01
C TYR A 112 -6.78 -14.70 -2.52
N LEU A 113 -6.21 -15.54 -1.64
CA LEU A 113 -5.55 -16.77 -2.08
C LEU A 113 -6.54 -17.80 -2.64
N SER A 114 -7.73 -17.93 -2.04
CA SER A 114 -8.79 -18.82 -2.54
C SER A 114 -9.29 -18.45 -3.93
N ARG A 115 -9.15 -17.18 -4.33
CA ARG A 115 -9.47 -16.66 -5.68
C ARG A 115 -8.25 -16.60 -6.60
N GLY A 116 -7.11 -17.11 -6.16
CA GLY A 116 -5.86 -17.07 -6.91
C GLY A 116 -5.38 -15.64 -7.23
N ARG A 117 -5.72 -14.65 -6.40
CA ARG A 117 -5.37 -13.23 -6.54
C ARG A 117 -4.17 -12.87 -5.65
N GLY A 118 -3.12 -13.69 -5.72
CA GLY A 118 -1.98 -13.55 -4.82
C GLY A 118 -1.12 -12.31 -5.09
N LEU A 119 -1.04 -11.85 -6.34
CA LEU A 119 -0.34 -10.61 -6.67
C LEU A 119 -1.12 -9.40 -6.13
N ARG A 120 -2.46 -9.43 -6.18
CA ARG A 120 -3.28 -8.40 -5.51
C ARG A 120 -3.06 -8.41 -4.00
N LEU A 121 -3.02 -9.58 -3.36
CA LEU A 121 -2.71 -9.67 -1.93
C LEU A 121 -1.34 -9.06 -1.59
N HIS A 122 -0.34 -9.28 -2.43
CA HIS A 122 0.98 -8.65 -2.29
C HIS A 122 0.90 -7.12 -2.36
N GLU A 123 0.19 -6.56 -3.34
CA GLU A 123 -0.02 -5.12 -3.49
C GLU A 123 -0.70 -4.51 -2.25
N LEU A 124 -1.73 -5.19 -1.71
CA LEU A 124 -2.41 -4.77 -0.49
C LEU A 124 -1.50 -4.82 0.74
N ALA A 125 -0.64 -5.84 0.83
CA ALA A 125 0.38 -5.90 1.88
C ALA A 125 1.38 -4.75 1.76
N CYS A 126 1.84 -4.43 0.55
CA CYS A 126 2.72 -3.29 0.31
C CYS A 126 2.06 -1.95 0.72
N LEU A 127 0.78 -1.75 0.38
CA LEU A 127 0.00 -0.59 0.81
C LEU A 127 -0.14 -0.51 2.34
N ALA A 128 -0.38 -1.65 3.00
CA ALA A 128 -0.48 -1.70 4.45
C ALA A 128 0.87 -1.35 5.11
N LEU A 129 1.97 -1.88 4.58
CA LEU A 129 3.32 -1.63 5.08
C LEU A 129 3.75 -0.18 4.85
N SER A 130 3.45 0.42 3.70
CA SER A 130 3.77 1.83 3.44
C SER A 130 3.04 2.73 4.45
N ARG A 131 1.73 2.50 4.64
CA ARG A 131 0.90 3.24 5.62
C ARG A 131 1.36 3.06 7.06
N ALA A 132 1.81 1.87 7.42
CA ALA A 132 2.40 1.64 8.73
C ALA A 132 3.69 2.44 8.91
N LEU A 133 4.53 2.51 7.88
CA LEU A 133 5.78 3.26 7.89
C LEU A 133 5.55 4.78 7.99
N ASP A 134 4.52 5.31 7.32
CA ASP A 134 4.13 6.74 7.49
C ASP A 134 3.81 7.10 8.94
N LEU A 135 3.07 6.22 9.63
CA LEU A 135 2.69 6.44 11.02
C LEU A 135 3.87 6.22 11.99
N ALA A 136 4.79 5.34 11.61
CA ALA A 136 5.81 4.81 12.49
C ALA A 136 7.11 4.49 11.73
N PRO A 137 7.96 5.49 11.45
CA PRO A 137 9.20 5.32 10.67
C PRO A 137 10.16 4.25 11.25
N TYR A 138 10.13 4.04 12.58
CA TYR A 138 10.92 3.00 13.24
C TYR A 138 10.56 1.56 12.79
N LEU A 139 9.46 1.38 12.05
CA LEU A 139 9.04 0.08 11.51
C LEU A 139 9.81 -0.33 10.25
N LEU A 140 10.68 0.51 9.71
CA LEU A 140 11.43 0.24 8.46
C LEU A 140 12.06 -1.15 8.44
N ARG A 141 12.74 -1.56 9.51
CA ARG A 141 13.36 -2.89 9.59
C ARG A 141 12.39 -4.05 9.35
N TYR A 142 11.14 -3.93 9.81
CA TYR A 142 10.12 -4.96 9.64
C TYR A 142 9.58 -4.98 8.21
N VAL A 143 9.42 -3.80 7.61
CA VAL A 143 9.08 -3.66 6.18
C VAL A 143 10.17 -4.29 5.32
N LEU A 144 11.45 -4.02 5.59
CA LEU A 144 12.56 -4.62 4.84
C LEU A 144 12.63 -6.14 5.01
N ASN A 145 12.24 -6.67 6.18
CA ASN A 145 12.16 -8.13 6.40
C ASN A 145 11.07 -8.82 5.55
N TYR A 146 10.01 -8.10 5.17
CA TYR A 146 9.00 -8.59 4.23
C TYR A 146 9.61 -8.75 2.83
N PHE A 147 10.30 -7.71 2.35
CA PHE A 147 10.94 -7.70 1.03
C PHE A 147 12.16 -8.63 0.89
N LYS A 148 12.55 -9.36 1.94
CA LYS A 148 13.54 -10.46 1.82
C LYS A 148 13.00 -11.66 1.06
N PHE A 149 11.69 -11.83 0.98
CA PHE A 149 11.05 -12.96 0.29
C PHE A 149 9.95 -12.54 -0.69
N SER A 150 9.58 -11.25 -0.73
CA SER A 150 8.56 -10.71 -1.62
C SER A 150 9.18 -9.82 -2.70
N PRO A 151 8.55 -9.72 -3.88
CA PRO A 151 9.00 -8.85 -4.96
C PRO A 151 8.73 -7.36 -4.65
N PRO A 152 9.17 -6.41 -5.50
CA PRO A 152 8.75 -5.02 -5.39
C PRO A 152 7.24 -4.86 -5.65
N PRO A 153 6.59 -3.79 -5.16
CA PRO A 153 5.15 -3.60 -5.30
C PRO A 153 4.67 -3.57 -6.77
N PHE A 154 5.53 -3.15 -7.69
CA PHE A 154 5.28 -3.07 -9.13
C PHE A 154 5.56 -4.37 -9.89
N GLN A 155 5.61 -5.53 -9.22
CA GLN A 155 5.80 -6.84 -9.86
C GLN A 155 4.81 -7.09 -11.02
N ARG A 156 3.58 -6.56 -10.94
CA ARG A 156 2.59 -6.64 -12.03
C ARG A 156 3.09 -6.04 -13.34
N LEU A 157 3.82 -4.92 -13.26
CA LEU A 157 4.42 -4.26 -14.41
C LEU A 157 5.54 -5.12 -15.02
N LEU A 158 6.38 -5.71 -14.16
CA LEU A 158 7.49 -6.58 -14.58
C LEU A 158 7.02 -7.86 -15.29
N CYS A 159 5.95 -8.48 -14.80
CA CYS A 159 5.46 -9.75 -15.35
C CYS A 159 4.81 -9.62 -16.75
N ARG A 160 4.28 -8.46 -17.12
CA ARG A 160 3.46 -8.30 -18.33
C ARG A 160 4.14 -7.58 -19.49
N GLY A 161 5.16 -6.77 -19.23
CA GLY A 161 5.63 -5.79 -20.23
C GLY A 161 4.57 -4.72 -20.50
N VAL A 162 4.94 -3.64 -21.20
CA VAL A 162 4.01 -2.53 -21.51
C VAL A 162 2.98 -2.99 -22.56
N PRO A 163 1.68 -3.11 -22.23
CA PRO A 163 0.67 -3.52 -23.20
C PRO A 163 0.29 -2.35 -24.13
N SER A 164 -0.04 -2.63 -25.39
CA SER A 164 -0.56 -1.63 -26.34
C SER A 164 -1.95 -1.09 -25.98
N THR A 165 -2.69 -1.80 -25.12
CA THR A 165 -4.01 -1.41 -24.59
C THR A 165 -4.15 -2.00 -23.19
N ILE A 166 -4.34 -1.16 -22.17
CA ILE A 166 -4.52 -1.60 -20.78
C ILE A 166 -6.02 -1.54 -20.43
N PRO A 167 -6.66 -2.66 -20.05
CA PRO A 167 -8.00 -2.66 -19.49
C PRO A 167 -8.16 -1.67 -18.32
N THR A 168 -9.30 -1.00 -18.26
CA THR A 168 -9.67 0.03 -17.26
C THR A 168 -9.25 -0.31 -15.83
N LYS A 169 -9.62 -1.50 -15.34
CA LYS A 169 -9.37 -1.92 -13.96
C LYS A 169 -7.93 -2.33 -13.72
N GLU A 170 -7.24 -2.83 -14.74
CA GLU A 170 -5.81 -3.12 -14.66
C GLU A 170 -4.99 -1.82 -14.57
N LEU A 171 -5.43 -0.75 -15.23
CA LEU A 171 -4.80 0.56 -15.10
C LEU A 171 -4.88 1.09 -13.66
N HIS A 172 -6.01 0.87 -12.97
CA HIS A 172 -6.13 1.20 -11.54
C HIS A 172 -5.18 0.38 -10.66
N LEU A 173 -5.03 -0.93 -10.92
CA LEU A 173 -4.09 -1.78 -10.18
C LEU A 173 -2.63 -1.36 -10.41
N LEU A 174 -2.28 -0.99 -11.65
CA LEU A 174 -0.96 -0.47 -11.99
C LEU A 174 -0.71 0.89 -11.32
N LEU A 175 -1.71 1.77 -11.30
CA LEU A 175 -1.63 3.04 -10.59
C LEU A 175 -1.43 2.81 -9.08
N ASP A 176 -2.22 1.94 -8.45
CA ASP A 176 -2.09 1.57 -7.03
C ASP A 176 -0.67 1.08 -6.71
N ALA A 177 -0.16 0.13 -7.50
CA ALA A 177 1.19 -0.42 -7.33
C ALA A 177 2.27 0.66 -7.49
N THR A 178 2.10 1.54 -8.47
CA THR A 178 3.03 2.64 -8.76
C THR A 178 3.03 3.67 -7.64
N LEU A 179 1.85 4.06 -7.13
CA LEU A 179 1.72 4.98 -6.01
C LEU A 179 2.35 4.42 -4.74
N VAL A 180 2.12 3.14 -4.43
CA VAL A 180 2.75 2.50 -3.27
C VAL A 180 4.27 2.46 -3.41
N SER A 181 4.77 2.25 -4.63
CA SER A 181 6.20 2.23 -4.92
C SER A 181 6.84 3.61 -4.76
N TYR A 182 6.19 4.64 -5.31
CA TYR A 182 6.59 6.03 -5.12
C TYR A 182 6.59 6.41 -3.64
N ARG A 183 5.59 5.97 -2.88
CA ARG A 183 5.51 6.24 -1.44
C ARG A 183 6.66 5.63 -0.65
N PHE A 184 7.09 4.41 -0.96
CA PHE A 184 8.29 3.84 -0.35
C PHE A 184 9.53 4.67 -0.68
N LEU A 185 9.67 5.13 -1.93
CA LEU A 185 10.75 6.03 -2.33
C LEU A 185 10.71 7.37 -1.59
N GLU A 186 9.54 7.96 -1.37
CA GLU A 186 9.42 9.20 -0.59
C GLU A 186 9.81 9.00 0.88
N LEU A 187 9.42 7.87 1.47
CA LEU A 187 9.69 7.57 2.87
C LEU A 187 11.17 7.27 3.13
N GLU A 188 11.80 6.43 2.31
CA GLU A 188 13.21 6.03 2.48
C GLU A 188 13.94 5.90 1.13
N PRO A 189 14.25 7.02 0.45
CA PRO A 189 14.76 6.99 -0.93
C PRO A 189 16.07 6.20 -1.06
N ARG A 190 16.98 6.37 -0.09
CA ARG A 190 18.30 5.70 -0.11
C ARG A 190 18.17 4.19 -0.11
N VAL A 191 17.18 3.66 0.63
CA VAL A 191 16.99 2.22 0.76
C VAL A 191 16.34 1.66 -0.49
N PHE A 192 15.22 2.24 -0.91
CA PHE A 192 14.42 1.67 -2.01
C PHE A 192 14.98 1.96 -3.40
N CYS A 193 15.76 3.03 -3.60
CA CYS A 193 16.52 3.22 -4.84
C CYS A 193 17.56 2.11 -5.05
N GLU A 194 18.22 1.65 -3.98
CA GLU A 194 19.24 0.60 -4.07
C GLU A 194 18.65 -0.80 -4.09
N GLN A 195 17.47 -1.00 -3.49
CA GLN A 195 16.87 -2.31 -3.31
C GLN A 195 16.16 -2.86 -4.55
N TRP A 196 15.59 -2.00 -5.40
CA TRP A 196 14.75 -2.41 -6.52
C TRP A 196 15.29 -1.92 -7.87
N ASP A 197 14.97 -2.67 -8.94
CA ASP A 197 15.25 -2.28 -10.31
C ASP A 197 14.08 -1.44 -10.87
N TRP A 198 14.37 -0.18 -11.16
CA TRP A 198 13.39 0.82 -11.62
C TRP A 198 13.34 0.98 -13.14
N SER A 199 14.13 0.20 -13.90
CA SER A 199 14.23 0.30 -15.36
C SER A 199 12.88 0.19 -16.07
N CYS A 200 11.96 -0.63 -15.56
CA CYS A 200 10.61 -0.77 -16.10
C CYS A 200 9.82 0.55 -16.18
N PHE A 201 10.12 1.53 -15.31
CA PHE A 201 9.49 2.86 -15.37
C PHE A 201 10.08 3.76 -16.46
N LEU A 202 11.33 3.54 -16.87
CA LEU A 202 11.92 4.23 -18.04
C LEU A 202 11.19 3.79 -19.30
N ASP A 203 11.09 2.47 -19.51
CA ASP A 203 10.39 1.88 -20.66
C ASP A 203 8.92 2.32 -20.70
N LEU A 204 8.29 2.45 -19.53
CA LEU A 204 6.91 2.89 -19.40
C LEU A 204 6.70 4.37 -19.77
N VAL A 205 7.56 5.28 -19.31
CA VAL A 205 7.42 6.71 -19.63
C VAL A 205 7.71 6.97 -21.10
N ASP A 206 8.67 6.26 -21.69
CA ASP A 206 8.98 6.36 -23.12
C ASP A 206 7.81 5.86 -23.99
N SER A 207 7.17 4.77 -23.59
CA SER A 207 6.03 4.21 -24.33
C SER A 207 4.73 4.99 -24.15
N THR A 208 4.46 5.59 -22.98
CA THR A 208 3.20 6.32 -22.71
C THR A 208 3.12 7.72 -23.30
N ALA A 209 4.19 8.22 -23.93
CA ALA A 209 4.20 9.50 -24.64
C ALA A 209 3.16 9.58 -25.77
N ASP A 210 2.76 8.43 -26.34
CA ASP A 210 1.92 8.35 -27.54
C ASP A 210 0.43 8.03 -27.29
N TYR A 211 0.00 7.75 -26.04
CA TYR A 211 -1.27 7.04 -25.79
C TYR A 211 -2.47 7.84 -25.26
N LEU A 212 -2.34 9.12 -24.90
CA LEU A 212 -3.42 9.82 -24.18
C LEU A 212 -4.33 10.64 -25.11
N LEU A 213 -5.40 10.00 -25.60
CA LEU A 213 -6.51 10.69 -26.28
C LEU A 213 -7.41 11.42 -25.24
N PRO A 214 -7.79 12.70 -25.46
CA PRO A 214 -8.51 13.52 -24.48
C PRO A 214 -9.92 13.06 -24.07
N ASP A 215 -10.55 12.13 -24.79
CA ASP A 215 -11.98 11.79 -24.64
C ASP A 215 -12.26 10.46 -23.91
N ASP A 216 -11.25 9.86 -23.26
CA ASP A 216 -11.42 8.62 -22.48
C ASP A 216 -11.77 8.92 -21.01
N PRO A 217 -12.81 8.29 -20.41
CA PRO A 217 -13.07 8.37 -18.96
C PRO A 217 -11.87 7.95 -18.08
N LEU A 218 -10.89 7.25 -18.64
CA LEU A 218 -9.63 6.86 -17.99
C LEU A 218 -8.48 7.84 -18.17
N TYR A 219 -8.70 8.93 -18.89
CA TYR A 219 -7.68 9.93 -19.16
C TYR A 219 -7.01 10.42 -17.86
N SER A 220 -7.80 10.68 -16.81
CA SER A 220 -7.25 11.09 -15.51
C SER A 220 -6.40 10.01 -14.85
N VAL A 221 -6.81 8.74 -14.89
CA VAL A 221 -6.10 7.61 -14.27
C VAL A 221 -4.79 7.32 -15.01
N GLY A 222 -4.84 7.35 -16.35
CA GLY A 222 -3.64 7.20 -17.18
C GLY A 222 -2.66 8.36 -17.00
N LEU A 223 -3.18 9.58 -16.88
CA LEU A 223 -2.37 10.78 -16.59
C LEU A 223 -1.73 10.70 -15.21
N ASP A 224 -2.49 10.31 -14.18
CA ASP A 224 -2.04 10.13 -12.80
C ASP A 224 -0.95 9.03 -12.73
N PHE A 225 -1.14 7.93 -13.47
CA PHE A 225 -0.17 6.83 -13.58
C PHE A 225 1.13 7.28 -14.24
N ARG A 226 1.04 8.01 -15.36
CA ARG A 226 2.20 8.59 -16.04
C ARG A 226 2.91 9.60 -15.15
N TRP A 227 2.18 10.49 -14.48
CA TRP A 227 2.74 11.46 -13.55
C TRP A 227 3.50 10.77 -12.42
N CYS A 228 2.91 9.76 -11.78
CA CYS A 228 3.55 9.04 -10.68
C CYS A 228 4.80 8.28 -11.16
N SER A 229 4.77 7.70 -12.36
CA SER A 229 5.94 7.07 -12.99
C SER A 229 7.08 8.07 -13.21
N ILE A 230 6.77 9.28 -13.68
CA ILE A 230 7.75 10.37 -13.79
C ILE A 230 8.32 10.73 -12.41
N GLN A 231 7.48 10.85 -11.37
CA GLN A 231 7.97 11.16 -10.02
C GLN A 231 8.94 10.11 -9.48
N ILE A 232 8.68 8.83 -9.73
CA ILE A 232 9.62 7.73 -9.41
C ILE A 232 10.96 7.97 -10.09
N LEU A 233 10.96 8.20 -11.41
CA LEU A 233 12.18 8.44 -12.17
C LEU A 233 12.94 9.67 -11.68
N MET A 234 12.24 10.74 -11.31
CA MET A 234 12.85 11.95 -10.76
C MET A 234 13.63 11.66 -9.47
N VAL A 235 13.08 10.85 -8.58
CA VAL A 235 13.75 10.42 -7.33
C VAL A 235 14.93 9.50 -7.63
N VAL A 236 14.72 8.48 -8.49
CA VAL A 236 15.73 7.47 -8.80
C VAL A 236 16.94 8.07 -9.54
N LEU A 237 16.69 8.93 -10.53
CA LEU A 237 17.73 9.57 -11.34
C LEU A 237 18.33 10.81 -10.67
N LYS A 238 17.79 11.25 -9.53
CA LYS A 238 18.15 12.51 -8.85
C LYS A 238 18.03 13.72 -9.79
N ALA A 239 16.99 13.72 -10.61
CA ALA A 239 16.73 14.81 -11.56
C ALA A 239 16.14 16.04 -10.83
N SER A 240 16.39 17.24 -11.36
CA SER A 240 15.77 18.48 -10.87
C SER A 240 14.36 18.65 -11.43
N ASP A 241 13.52 19.49 -10.79
CA ASP A 241 12.10 19.71 -11.15
C ASP A 241 11.85 20.03 -12.63
N GLY A 242 12.85 20.58 -13.34
CA GLY A 242 12.80 20.79 -14.80
C GLY A 242 12.71 19.49 -15.62
N GLY A 243 12.99 18.33 -15.02
CA GLY A 243 12.91 17.01 -15.63
C GLY A 243 11.49 16.56 -16.00
N ILE A 244 10.45 17.09 -15.34
CA ILE A 244 9.05 16.75 -15.66
C ILE A 244 8.72 17.17 -17.10
N ALA A 245 9.20 18.35 -17.52
CA ALA A 245 9.04 18.83 -18.89
C ALA A 245 9.82 17.97 -19.89
N SER A 246 10.99 17.44 -19.49
CA SER A 246 11.81 16.53 -20.30
C SER A 246 11.11 15.20 -20.58
N PHE A 247 10.23 14.75 -19.68
CA PHE A 247 9.39 13.56 -19.89
C PHE A 247 8.05 13.86 -20.60
N GLY A 248 7.86 15.09 -21.11
CA GLY A 248 6.72 15.45 -21.94
C GLY A 248 5.38 15.57 -21.22
N LEU A 249 5.39 15.85 -19.90
CA LEU A 249 4.19 16.14 -19.13
C LEU A 249 4.09 17.65 -18.85
N GLY A 250 3.03 18.29 -19.34
CA GLY A 250 2.81 19.73 -19.14
C GLY A 250 2.60 20.11 -17.67
N ALA A 251 3.01 21.31 -17.29
CA ALA A 251 2.93 21.80 -15.90
C ALA A 251 1.50 21.76 -15.33
N ASP A 252 0.49 22.16 -16.12
CA ASP A 252 -0.92 22.16 -15.70
C ASP A 252 -1.44 20.74 -15.43
N ALA A 253 -1.05 19.78 -16.29
CA ALA A 253 -1.41 18.38 -16.12
C ALA A 253 -0.76 17.79 -14.88
N ALA A 254 0.54 18.06 -14.67
CA ALA A 254 1.27 17.63 -13.48
C ALA A 254 0.68 18.22 -12.19
N PHE A 255 0.33 19.51 -12.20
CA PHE A 255 -0.30 20.18 -11.06
C PHE A 255 -1.68 19.60 -10.76
N THR A 256 -2.46 19.29 -11.79
CA THR A 256 -3.78 18.65 -11.61
C THR A 256 -3.65 17.26 -10.98
N CYS A 257 -2.67 16.46 -11.40
CA CYS A 257 -2.37 15.17 -10.77
C CYS A 257 -2.02 15.37 -9.30
N LEU A 258 -1.09 16.28 -8.99
CA LEU A 258 -0.67 16.59 -7.62
C LEU A 258 -1.86 16.93 -6.70
N LEU A 259 -2.82 17.74 -7.17
CA LEU A 259 -4.00 18.11 -6.39
C LEU A 259 -4.94 16.93 -6.08
N ARG A 260 -4.90 15.85 -6.87
CA ARG A 260 -5.68 14.62 -6.62
C ARG A 260 -5.04 13.70 -5.58
N PHE A 261 -3.81 14.01 -5.14
CA PHE A 261 -3.09 13.25 -4.11
C PHE A 261 -3.00 13.94 -2.73
N PRO A 262 -4.03 14.64 -2.21
CA PRO A 262 -3.91 15.52 -1.03
C PRO A 262 -3.65 14.78 0.30
N SER A 263 -3.55 13.46 0.29
CA SER A 263 -3.36 12.60 1.48
C SER A 263 -2.04 11.84 1.50
N HIS A 264 -1.11 12.14 0.58
CA HIS A 264 0.17 11.43 0.47
C HIS A 264 1.37 12.15 1.08
N SER A 265 1.18 13.34 1.66
CA SER A 265 2.31 14.02 2.28
C SER A 265 1.90 14.98 3.38
N ILE A 266 2.22 14.63 4.62
CA ILE A 266 2.41 15.61 5.69
C ILE A 266 3.68 16.46 5.41
N PHE A 267 4.49 16.08 4.41
CA PHE A 267 5.80 16.68 4.11
C PHE A 267 5.84 17.66 2.92
N PHE A 268 4.87 17.70 2.01
CA PHE A 268 4.98 18.48 0.78
C PHE A 268 4.73 19.99 0.89
N VAL A 269 4.22 20.48 2.03
CA VAL A 269 4.02 21.93 2.25
C VAL A 269 5.35 22.71 2.25
N ILE A 270 6.50 22.05 2.41
CA ILE A 270 7.80 22.72 2.48
C ILE A 270 8.48 22.89 1.10
N VAL A 271 8.15 22.08 0.09
CA VAL A 271 8.86 22.13 -1.21
C VAL A 271 8.30 23.19 -2.16
N PHE A 272 7.01 23.51 -2.08
CA PHE A 272 6.39 24.52 -2.96
C PHE A 272 6.35 25.95 -2.38
N SER A 273 6.88 26.18 -1.17
CA SER A 273 6.92 27.52 -0.57
C SER A 273 8.22 28.28 -0.86
N GLY A 274 9.03 27.79 -1.80
CA GLY A 274 10.22 28.47 -2.33
C GLY A 274 9.96 29.18 -3.65
N CYS A 275 9.00 30.11 -3.66
CA CYS A 275 8.87 31.19 -4.64
C CYS A 275 8.42 32.45 -3.90
#